data_AF-A0A960G9J1-F1
#
_entry.id   AF-A0A960G9J1-F1
#
_cell.length_a   1.000
_cell.length_b   1.000
_cell.length_c   1.000
_cell.angle_alpha   90.00
_cell.angle_beta   90.00
_cell.angle_gamma   90.00
#
_symmetry.space_group_name_H-M   'P 1'
#
loop_
_entity.id
_entity.type
_entity.pdbx_description
1 polymer ?
#
loop_
_entity_poly.entity_id
_entity_poly.type
_entity_poly.pdbx_seq_one_letter_code
_entity_poly.pdbx_strand_id
1 'polypeptide(L)'
;MSGASSPVLSEPEIGLTRRGLRLAWFTIGYNVVEGVVAVTAGAIAGLVSLVGFGIDSGIESISAVLVAMRLWARLRHGTVDEAKERRALRLVAITFFLLAGYVIVAGIRDLAVGD
;
A
#
# COMPACT_ATOMS: atom_id res chain seq x y z
N MET A 1 -26.66 -13.85 -33.33
CA MET A 1 -25.77 -12.90 -32.63
C MET A 1 -25.33 -13.52 -31.32
N SER A 2 -24.02 -13.71 -31.14
CA SER A 2 -23.42 -14.34 -29.96
C SER A 2 -23.62 -13.46 -28.73
N GLY A 3 -24.47 -13.91 -27.80
CA GLY A 3 -24.59 -13.29 -26.48
C GLY A 3 -23.37 -13.67 -25.66
N ALA A 4 -22.39 -12.78 -25.59
CA ALA A 4 -21.30 -12.87 -24.63
C ALA A 4 -21.89 -12.72 -23.22
N SER A 5 -22.25 -13.85 -22.60
CA SER A 5 -22.50 -13.95 -21.18
C SER A 5 -21.22 -13.51 -20.46
N SER A 6 -21.27 -12.35 -19.81
CA SER A 6 -20.22 -11.87 -18.92
C SER A 6 -19.77 -13.01 -18.00
N PRO A 7 -18.45 -13.22 -17.78
CA PRO A 7 -17.99 -14.37 -17.01
C PRO A 7 -18.41 -14.19 -15.56
N VAL A 8 -19.45 -14.93 -15.16
CA VAL A 8 -19.79 -15.19 -13.77
C VAL A 8 -18.65 -16.03 -13.21
N LEU A 9 -17.93 -15.53 -12.20
CA LEU A 9 -16.83 -16.26 -11.58
C LEU A 9 -17.31 -17.62 -11.06
N SER A 10 -16.58 -18.68 -11.37
CA SER A 10 -16.80 -20.00 -10.80
C SER A 10 -16.46 -20.02 -9.30
N GLU A 11 -17.09 -20.89 -8.51
CA GLU A 11 -16.84 -21.00 -7.05
C GLU A 11 -15.34 -21.03 -6.65
N PRO A 12 -14.45 -21.79 -7.31
CA PRO A 12 -13.02 -21.77 -6.98
C PRO A 12 -12.37 -20.40 -7.22
N GLU A 13 -12.77 -19.67 -8.26
CA GLU A 13 -12.23 -18.34 -8.58
C GLU A 13 -12.58 -17.30 -7.50
N ILE A 14 -13.77 -17.40 -6.90
CA ILE A 14 -14.20 -16.55 -5.78
C ILE A 14 -13.27 -16.79 -4.56
N GLY A 15 -12.96 -18.05 -4.27
CA GLY A 15 -12.07 -18.44 -3.17
C GLY A 15 -10.63 -17.91 -3.34
N LEU A 16 -10.06 -18.06 -4.54
CA LEU A 16 -8.74 -17.54 -4.90
C LEU A 16 -8.66 -16.02 -4.79
N THR A 17 -9.69 -15.33 -5.28
CA THR A 17 -9.77 -13.87 -5.30
C THR A 17 -9.88 -13.32 -3.87
N ARG A 18 -10.61 -13.98 -2.95
CA ARG A 18 -10.63 -13.64 -1.52
C ARG A 18 -9.26 -13.81 -0.84
N ARG A 19 -8.53 -14.88 -1.16
CA ARG A 19 -7.19 -15.13 -0.63
C ARG A 19 -6.19 -14.09 -1.12
N GLY A 20 -6.20 -13.79 -2.43
CA GLY A 20 -5.35 -12.74 -3.00
C GLY A 20 -5.64 -11.36 -2.38
N LEU A 21 -6.90 -11.08 -1.99
CA LEU A 21 -7.23 -9.83 -1.31
C LEU A 21 -6.61 -9.74 0.08
N ARG A 22 -6.65 -10.84 0.85
CA ARG A 22 -5.99 -10.94 2.16
C ARG A 22 -4.48 -10.79 2.04
N LEU A 23 -3.88 -11.44 1.04
CA LEU A 23 -2.45 -11.34 0.76
C LEU A 23 -2.07 -9.91 0.40
N ALA A 24 -2.82 -9.24 -0.47
CA ALA A 24 -2.54 -7.86 -0.84
C ALA A 24 -2.62 -6.91 0.37
N TRP A 25 -3.65 -7.06 1.22
CA TRP A 25 -3.75 -6.30 2.46
C TRP A 25 -2.60 -6.55 3.43
N PHE A 26 -2.18 -7.80 3.55
CA PHE A 26 -1.02 -8.18 4.36
C PHE A 26 0.26 -7.55 3.82
N THR A 27 0.51 -7.62 2.51
CA THR A 27 1.69 -7.02 1.85
C THR A 27 1.72 -5.52 2.04
N ILE A 28 0.59 -4.82 1.87
CA ILE A 28 0.51 -3.37 2.10
C ILE A 28 0.87 -3.05 3.56
N GLY A 29 0.29 -3.77 4.53
CA GLY A 29 0.58 -3.55 5.93
C GLY A 29 2.03 -3.82 6.28
N TYR A 30 2.60 -4.90 5.75
CA TYR A 30 4.00 -5.27 5.94
C TYR A 30 4.94 -4.20 5.39
N ASN A 31 4.74 -3.80 4.13
CA ASN A 31 5.57 -2.78 3.48
C ASN A 31 5.49 -1.43 4.21
N VAL A 32 4.31 -1.01 4.66
CA VAL A 32 4.17 0.23 5.45
C VAL A 32 4.98 0.15 6.74
N VAL A 33 4.90 -0.95 7.49
CA VAL A 33 5.67 -1.13 8.72
C VAL A 33 7.17 -1.10 8.43
N GLU A 34 7.60 -1.84 7.41
CA GLU A 34 9.00 -1.92 7.01
C GLU A 34 9.53 -0.55 6.56
N GLY A 35 8.74 0.20 5.78
CA GLY A 35 9.08 1.54 5.33
C GLY A 35 9.22 2.53 6.49
N VAL A 36 8.30 2.51 7.45
CA VAL A 36 8.38 3.35 8.67
C VAL A 36 9.64 3.02 9.48
N VAL A 37 9.92 1.73 9.68
CA VAL A 37 11.10 1.28 10.44
C VAL A 37 12.38 1.66 9.72
N ALA A 38 12.48 1.39 8.42
CA ALA A 38 13.67 1.69 7.63
C ALA A 38 13.97 3.19 7.57
N VAL A 39 12.94 4.01 7.33
CA VAL A 39 13.09 5.47 7.30
C VAL A 39 13.50 6.02 8.66
N THR A 40 12.87 5.55 9.75
CA THR A 40 13.19 6.03 11.11
C THR A 40 14.60 5.61 11.52
N ALA A 41 14.96 4.34 11.34
CA ALA A 41 16.30 3.84 11.64
C ALA A 41 17.35 4.48 10.74
N GLY A 42 17.03 4.70 9.46
CA GLY A 42 17.92 5.34 8.50
C GLY A 42 18.19 6.80 8.85
N ALA A 43 17.16 7.54 9.26
CA ALA A 43 17.31 8.92 9.72
C ALA A 43 18.17 8.99 11.00
N ILE A 44 17.89 8.14 12.00
CA ILE A 44 18.66 8.10 13.25
C ILE A 44 20.13 7.72 13.00
N ALA A 45 20.40 6.82 12.06
CA ALA A 45 21.74 6.32 11.78
C ALA A 45 22.49 7.09 10.66
N GLY A 46 21.89 8.14 10.08
CA GLY A 46 22.45 8.86 8.93
C GLY A 46 22.58 8.01 7.65
N LEU A 47 21.82 6.92 7.53
CA LEU A 47 21.91 5.95 6.43
C LEU A 47 20.92 6.30 5.31
N VAL A 48 21.41 7.02 4.30
CA VAL A 48 20.63 7.41 3.11
C VAL A 48 20.06 6.20 2.37
N SER A 49 20.79 5.08 2.31
CA SER A 49 20.32 3.84 1.66
C SER A 49 19.10 3.23 2.35
N LEU A 50 19.03 3.31 3.68
CA LEU A 50 17.92 2.76 4.45
C LEU A 50 16.67 3.66 4.38
N VAL A 51 16.87 4.98 4.31
CA VAL A 51 15.79 5.92 3.98
C VAL A 51 15.26 5.68 2.56
N GLY A 52 16.15 5.49 1.58
CA GLY A 52 15.77 5.18 0.19
C GLY A 52 15.00 3.86 0.07
N PHE A 53 15.40 2.83 0.82
CA PHE A 53 14.69 1.55 0.91
C PHE A 53 13.25 1.72 1.41
N GLY A 54 13.04 2.52 2.46
CA GLY A 54 11.68 2.75 2.95
C GLY A 54 10.81 3.60 2.02
N ILE A 55 11.40 4.46 1.20
CA ILE A 55 10.68 5.17 0.12
C ILE A 55 10.24 4.18 -0.97
N ASP A 56 11.11 3.26 -1.37
CA ASP A 56 10.83 2.24 -2.39
C ASP A 56 9.69 1.29 -1.97
N SER A 57 9.67 0.90 -0.69
CA SER A 57 8.55 0.16 -0.06
C SER A 57 7.19 0.87 -0.27
N GLY A 58 7.18 2.21 -0.35
CA GLY A 58 5.96 2.96 -0.64
C GLY A 58 5.46 2.83 -2.06
N ILE A 59 6.37 2.74 -3.02
CA ILE A 59 6.01 2.49 -4.43
C ILE A 59 5.44 1.07 -4.57
N GLU A 60 6.01 0.08 -3.89
CA GLU A 60 5.44 -1.27 -3.84
C GLU A 60 4.05 -1.29 -3.18
N SER A 61 3.87 -0.54 -2.10
CA SER A 61 2.57 -0.43 -1.41
C SER A 61 1.48 0.10 -2.35
N ILE A 62 1.79 1.11 -3.18
CA ILE A 62 0.85 1.64 -4.19
C ILE A 62 0.48 0.56 -5.21
N SER A 63 1.47 -0.21 -5.67
CA SER A 63 1.26 -1.30 -6.63
C SER A 63 0.38 -2.42 -6.04
N ALA A 64 0.62 -2.80 -4.79
CA ALA A 64 -0.17 -3.79 -4.07
C ALA A 64 -1.62 -3.34 -3.88
N VAL A 65 -1.87 -2.05 -3.63
CA VAL A 65 -3.24 -1.50 -3.55
C VAL A 65 -3.94 -1.60 -4.92
N LEU A 66 -3.26 -1.25 -6.01
CA LEU A 66 -3.84 -1.34 -7.35
C LEU A 66 -4.23 -2.79 -7.70
N VAL A 67 -3.41 -3.77 -7.31
CA VAL A 67 -3.71 -5.19 -7.46
C VAL A 67 -4.91 -5.59 -6.60
N ALA A 68 -4.97 -5.15 -5.34
CA ALA A 68 -6.10 -5.40 -4.46
C ALA A 68 -7.42 -4.87 -5.05
N MET A 69 -7.42 -3.64 -5.59
CA MET A 69 -8.57 -3.04 -6.27
C MET A 69 -9.04 -3.88 -7.45
N ARG A 70 -8.10 -4.30 -8.32
CA ARG A 70 -8.42 -5.10 -9.51
C ARG A 70 -9.02 -6.45 -9.15
N LEU A 71 -8.51 -7.07 -8.09
CA LEU A 71 -8.99 -8.36 -7.60
C LEU A 71 -10.38 -8.22 -6.96
N TRP A 72 -10.61 -7.11 -6.25
CA TRP A 72 -11.88 -6.81 -5.63
C TRP A 72 -13.00 -6.51 -6.63
N ALA A 73 -12.68 -5.77 -7.70
CA ALA A 73 -13.60 -5.49 -8.81
C ALA A 73 -14.08 -6.77 -9.52
N ARG A 74 -13.20 -7.76 -9.66
CA ARG A 74 -13.55 -9.09 -10.21
C ARG A 74 -14.56 -9.81 -9.30
N LEU A 75 -14.36 -9.76 -7.98
CA LEU A 75 -15.21 -10.47 -7.01
C LEU A 75 -16.65 -9.93 -6.94
N ARG A 76 -16.87 -8.64 -7.23
CA ARG A 76 -18.16 -7.94 -7.10
C ARG A 76 -18.99 -7.90 -8.40
N HIS A 77 -18.63 -8.67 -9.42
CA HIS A 77 -19.30 -8.61 -10.74
C HIS A 77 -19.38 -7.17 -11.30
N GLY A 78 -18.35 -6.35 -11.06
CA GLY A 78 -18.26 -4.98 -11.58
C GLY A 78 -18.74 -3.85 -10.67
N THR A 79 -19.22 -4.11 -9.44
CA THR A 79 -19.54 -3.01 -8.50
C THR A 79 -18.49 -2.87 -7.39
N VAL A 80 -17.48 -2.06 -7.67
CA VAL A 80 -16.60 -1.58 -6.62
C VAL A 80 -17.39 -0.62 -5.72
N ASP A 81 -17.55 -0.95 -4.44
CA ASP A 81 -17.91 0.00 -3.36
C ASP A 81 -16.75 0.99 -3.20
N GLU A 82 -16.71 1.97 -4.10
CA GLU A 82 -15.68 3.01 -4.23
C GLU A 82 -15.40 3.72 -2.90
N ALA A 83 -16.38 3.77 -1.99
CA ALA A 83 -16.22 4.35 -0.66
C ALA A 83 -15.22 3.59 0.21
N LYS A 84 -15.22 2.25 0.17
CA LYS A 84 -14.30 1.41 0.94
C LYS A 84 -12.90 1.41 0.31
N GLU A 85 -12.85 1.43 -1.01
CA GLU A 85 -11.62 1.58 -1.78
C GLU A 85 -10.93 2.93 -1.53
N ARG A 86 -11.67 4.03 -1.63
CA ARG A 86 -11.14 5.36 -1.32
C ARG A 86 -10.71 5.45 0.14
N ARG A 87 -11.41 4.79 1.07
CA ARG A 87 -11.01 4.80 2.49
C ARG A 87 -9.70 4.04 2.69
N ALA A 88 -9.54 2.88 2.05
CA ALA A 88 -8.32 2.10 2.03
C ALA A 88 -7.11 2.91 1.50
N LEU A 89 -7.23 3.41 0.26
CA LEU A 89 -6.22 4.25 -0.38
C LEU A 89 -5.90 5.50 0.45
N ARG A 90 -6.93 6.13 1.02
CA ARG A 90 -6.76 7.32 1.85
C ARG A 90 -6.02 7.00 3.16
N LEU A 91 -6.29 5.86 3.79
CA LEU A 91 -5.55 5.45 4.99
C LEU A 91 -4.07 5.23 4.66
N VAL A 92 -3.76 4.52 3.57
CA VAL A 92 -2.38 4.32 3.10
C VAL A 92 -1.71 5.66 2.80
N ALA A 93 -2.38 6.54 2.04
CA ALA A 93 -1.86 7.87 1.73
C ALA A 93 -1.62 8.71 3.00
N ILE A 94 -2.54 8.67 3.96
CA ILE A 94 -2.37 9.35 5.26
C ILE A 94 -1.13 8.84 6.00
N THR A 95 -0.93 7.51 6.08
CA THR A 95 0.29 6.95 6.70
C THR A 95 1.56 7.42 6.00
N PHE A 96 1.57 7.49 4.66
CA PHE A 96 2.71 8.05 3.91
C PHE A 96 2.94 9.52 4.21
N PHE A 97 1.90 10.35 4.23
CA PHE A 97 2.04 11.78 4.56
C PHE A 97 2.53 12.00 5.99
N LEU A 98 2.04 11.21 6.95
CA LEU A 98 2.49 11.26 8.34
C LEU A 98 3.97 10.87 8.44
N LEU A 99 4.38 9.80 7.76
CA LEU A 99 5.78 9.39 7.71
C LEU A 99 6.66 10.46 7.06
N ALA A 100 6.25 11.02 5.91
CA ALA A 100 6.98 12.08 5.23
C ALA A 100 7.11 13.33 6.11
N GLY A 101 6.04 13.74 6.79
CA GLY A 101 6.09 14.85 7.74
C GLY A 101 7.04 14.59 8.91
N TYR A 102 7.01 13.38 9.47
CA TYR A 102 7.95 12.96 10.51
C TYR A 102 9.41 13.03 10.01
N VAL A 103 9.69 12.54 8.81
CA VAL A 103 11.03 12.59 8.20
C VAL A 103 11.51 14.02 7.98
N ILE A 104 10.65 14.90 7.48
CA ILE A 104 11.01 16.30 7.26
C ILE A 104 11.38 16.96 8.59
N VAL A 105 10.57 16.76 9.63
CA VAL A 105 10.85 17.30 10.96
C VAL A 105 12.13 16.69 11.55
N ALA A 106 12.31 15.37 11.42
CA ALA A 106 13.51 14.69 11.88
C ALA A 106 14.76 15.21 11.16
N GLY A 107 14.73 15.35 9.83
CA GLY A 107 15.84 15.87 9.04
C GLY A 107 16.15 17.35 9.29
N ILE A 108 15.14 18.19 9.51
CA ILE A 108 15.35 19.58 9.93
C ILE A 108 16.01 19.62 11.31
N ARG A 109 15.54 18.79 12.25
CA ARG A 109 16.11 18.71 13.60
C ARG A 109 17.56 18.25 13.55
N ASP A 110 17.86 17.24 12.75
CA ASP A 110 19.21 16.72 12.54
C ASP A 110 20.15 17.82 12.01
N LEU A 111 19.72 18.53 10.95
CA LEU A 111 20.48 19.64 10.37
C LEU A 111 20.66 20.82 11.34
N ALA A 112 19.65 21.14 12.15
CA ALA A 112 19.68 22.30 13.05
C ALA A 112 20.41 22.03 14.37
N VAL A 113 20.36 20.81 14.89
CA VAL A 113 21.00 20.41 16.14
C VAL A 113 22.45 19.96 15.90
N GLY A 114 22.73 19.40 14.71
CA GLY A 114 24.08 19.07 14.26
C GLY A 114 24.74 18.00 15.12
N ASP A 115 24.39 16.74 14.87
CA ASP A 115 25.27 15.60 15.16
C ASP A 115 25.93 15.11 13.85
#